data_AF-A0A924M548-F1
#
_entry.id   AF-A0A924M548-F1
#
_cell.length_a   1.000
_cell.length_b   1.000
_cell.length_c   1.000
_cell.angle_alpha   90.00
_cell.angle_beta   90.00
_cell.angle_gamma   90.00
#
_symmetry.space_group_name_H-M   'P 1'
#
loop_
_entity.id
_entity.type
_entity.pdbx_description
1 polymer ?
#
loop_
_entity_poly.entity_id
_entity_poly.type
_entity_poly.pdbx_seq_one_letter_code
_entity_poly.pdbx_strand_id
1 'polypeptide(L)'
;MMTRITFKLLLASTAALLIAGCERPPIAVSQTGFRGTGMEQVYNPRTLATQASLNKAPAVADAIVEVPGGPKAGAIYQNVKVLGDLSVGEFARTMSAITEWVAPQQGCNYCHVAGNFADDSVYTKIVARKMLQMTQKINSGWKQHVAETGVTCYTCHRGNNIPKEIWFKPEPQKSAGGNLGNDAGQNRAAKSVGLSSLPYDPFTPYFLDSKPIRVNGKEALAMTGAAANRSSIKQAEHTYGTMIHWSNSLGVNCTYCHNTQSFSSWGANATPQRATAWYGIRMARELNNEYMVPLTSVFPANRLGPTGDVAKANCATCHQGAFKPLYGAAMAKHYPALYAPAKAPDAPAAVPVADAGQAVPLAGKVEVSAR
;
A
#
# COMPACT_ATOMS: atom_id res chain seq x y z
N MET A 1 9.47 49.62 -31.89
CA MET A 1 10.07 50.22 -30.68
C MET A 1 9.20 49.81 -29.49
N MET A 2 9.66 48.88 -28.66
CA MET A 2 8.85 48.38 -27.54
C MET A 2 8.69 49.50 -26.51
N THR A 3 7.47 49.79 -26.05
CA THR A 3 7.25 50.88 -25.10
C THR A 3 7.85 50.51 -23.73
N ARG A 4 8.30 51.50 -22.95
CA ARG A 4 8.88 51.26 -21.61
C ARG A 4 7.96 50.42 -20.70
N ILE A 5 6.65 50.48 -20.92
CA ILE A 5 5.64 49.70 -20.18
C ILE A 5 5.65 48.23 -20.62
N THR A 6 5.71 47.94 -21.93
CA THR A 6 5.80 46.55 -22.42
C THR A 6 7.11 45.90 -22.00
N PHE A 7 8.22 46.63 -21.99
CA PHE A 7 9.51 46.11 -21.51
C PHE A 7 9.49 45.76 -20.02
N LYS A 8 8.88 46.61 -19.17
CA LYS A 8 8.75 46.35 -17.73
C LYS A 8 7.83 45.17 -17.42
N LEU A 9 6.72 45.04 -18.12
CA LEU A 9 5.80 43.90 -17.98
C LEU A 9 6.49 42.60 -18.40
N LEU A 10 7.22 42.60 -19.52
CA LEU A 10 7.99 41.44 -19.98
C LEU A 10 9.04 41.02 -18.94
N LEU A 11 9.79 41.97 -18.38
CA LEU A 11 10.79 41.68 -17.35
C LEU A 11 10.16 41.08 -16.08
N ALA A 12 9.02 41.63 -15.64
CA ALA A 12 8.32 41.14 -14.46
C ALA A 12 7.74 39.73 -14.68
N SER A 13 7.18 39.46 -15.87
CA SER A 13 6.70 38.13 -16.24
C SER A 13 7.84 37.11 -16.36
N THR A 14 8.98 37.48 -16.94
CA THR A 14 10.17 36.61 -17.00
C THR A 14 10.74 36.36 -15.61
N ALA A 15 10.83 37.38 -14.75
CA ALA A 15 11.26 37.21 -13.37
C ALA A 15 10.30 36.30 -12.58
N ALA A 16 8.98 36.46 -12.75
CA ALA A 16 7.97 35.60 -12.14
C ALA A 16 8.10 34.13 -12.62
N LEU A 17 8.38 33.91 -13.91
CA LEU A 17 8.66 32.58 -14.47
C LEU A 17 9.94 31.96 -13.89
N LEU A 18 10.99 32.76 -13.68
CA LEU A 18 12.27 32.28 -13.13
C LEU A 18 12.18 31.89 -11.65
N ILE A 19 11.26 32.49 -10.88
CA ILE A 19 11.10 32.22 -9.43
C ILE A 19 9.88 31.36 -9.09
N ALA A 20 9.07 30.95 -10.08
CA ALA A 20 7.83 30.19 -9.86
C ALA A 20 8.03 28.83 -9.16
N GLY A 21 9.27 28.30 -9.13
CA GLY A 21 9.62 27.05 -8.43
C GLY A 21 10.10 27.21 -7.00
N CYS A 22 10.19 28.44 -6.46
CA CYS A 22 10.72 28.68 -5.12
C CYS A 22 9.62 28.68 -4.04
N GLU A 23 9.86 27.94 -2.96
CA GLU A 23 9.03 28.00 -1.76
C GLU A 23 9.65 28.94 -0.71
N ARG A 24 8.83 29.79 -0.09
CA ARG A 24 9.32 30.79 0.86
C ARG A 24 9.47 30.25 2.30
N PRO A 25 10.45 30.70 3.09
CA PRO A 25 10.49 30.47 4.53
C PRO A 25 9.27 31.05 5.29
N PRO A 26 8.99 30.58 6.53
CA PRO A 26 9.66 29.48 7.23
C PRO A 26 9.25 28.09 6.70
N ILE A 27 10.14 27.12 6.89
CA ILE A 27 9.94 25.70 6.59
C ILE A 27 9.93 24.93 7.91
N ALA A 28 9.08 23.90 8.03
CA ALA A 28 9.02 23.03 9.20
C ALA A 28 10.01 21.87 9.03
N VAL A 29 10.81 21.63 10.06
CA VAL A 29 11.84 20.58 10.06
C VAL A 29 11.63 19.66 11.25
N SER A 30 11.73 18.35 11.04
CA SER A 30 11.64 17.33 12.08
C SER A 30 12.83 16.38 11.98
N GLN A 31 13.65 16.33 13.03
CA GLN A 31 14.82 15.46 13.08
C GLN A 31 14.42 13.99 13.28
N THR A 32 14.94 13.09 12.44
CA THR A 32 14.64 11.65 12.44
C THR A 32 15.87 10.77 12.74
N GLY A 33 17.03 11.36 13.01
CA GLY A 33 18.26 10.63 13.37
C GLY A 33 19.15 11.39 14.35
N PHE A 34 20.36 10.87 14.60
CA PHE A 34 21.33 11.51 15.50
C PHE A 34 21.74 12.90 14.99
N ARG A 35 22.05 13.83 15.91
CA ARG A 35 22.44 15.20 15.54
C ARG A 35 23.64 15.21 14.60
N GLY A 36 23.59 16.06 13.56
CA GLY A 36 24.67 16.20 12.58
C GLY A 36 24.66 15.18 11.44
N THR A 37 23.74 14.22 11.41
CA THR A 37 23.63 13.25 10.29
C THR A 37 22.80 13.76 9.10
N GLY A 38 22.13 14.91 9.24
CA GLY A 38 21.21 15.45 8.23
C GLY A 38 19.92 14.62 8.06
N MET A 39 19.65 13.69 8.96
CA MET A 39 18.41 12.91 8.95
C MET A 39 17.25 13.77 9.47
N GLU A 40 16.59 14.46 8.55
CA GLU A 40 15.48 15.36 8.84
C GLU A 40 14.38 15.24 7.78
N GLN A 41 13.11 15.43 8.18
CA GLN A 41 12.00 15.68 7.27
C GLN A 41 11.77 17.17 7.14
N VAL A 42 11.52 17.62 5.91
CA VAL A 42 11.42 19.04 5.55
C VAL A 42 10.08 19.28 4.88
N TYR A 43 9.24 20.13 5.48
CA TYR A 43 7.88 20.39 5.03
C TYR A 43 7.60 21.87 4.91
N ASN A 44 6.94 22.28 3.83
CA ASN A 44 6.36 23.60 3.74
C ASN A 44 5.01 23.63 4.48
N PRO A 45 4.84 24.49 5.51
CA PRO A 45 3.61 24.50 6.30
C PRO A 45 2.33 24.75 5.49
N ARG A 46 2.42 25.49 4.38
CA ARG A 46 1.27 25.85 3.53
C ARG A 46 0.83 24.67 2.65
N THR A 47 1.79 23.95 2.07
CA THR A 47 1.47 22.74 1.30
C THR A 47 0.97 21.64 2.23
N LEU A 48 1.54 21.52 3.43
CA LEU A 48 1.06 20.59 4.46
C LEU A 48 -0.38 20.89 4.89
N ALA A 49 -0.74 22.17 5.09
CA ALA A 49 -2.13 22.56 5.40
C ALA A 49 -3.11 22.20 4.26
N THR A 50 -2.69 22.38 3.00
CA THR A 50 -3.48 21.96 1.84
C THR A 50 -3.63 20.43 1.82
N GLN A 51 -2.55 19.69 2.05
CA GLN A 51 -2.56 18.24 2.10
C GLN A 51 -3.41 17.67 3.24
N ALA A 52 -3.43 18.36 4.40
CA ALA A 52 -4.29 18.08 5.53
C ALA A 52 -5.78 18.11 5.16
N SER A 53 -6.18 19.12 4.38
CA SER A 53 -7.57 19.25 3.91
C SER A 53 -8.00 18.09 3.00
N LEU A 54 -7.09 17.63 2.13
CA LEU A 54 -7.32 16.51 1.20
C LEU A 54 -7.35 15.14 1.90
N ASN A 55 -6.80 15.06 3.11
CA ASN A 55 -6.70 13.85 3.91
C ASN A 55 -7.60 13.89 5.17
N LYS A 56 -8.61 14.77 5.19
CA LYS A 56 -9.60 14.79 6.25
C LYS A 56 -10.44 13.51 6.20
N ALA A 57 -10.50 12.79 7.33
CA ALA A 57 -11.39 11.66 7.47
C ALA A 57 -12.87 12.13 7.56
N PRO A 58 -13.82 11.39 6.97
CA PRO A 58 -15.24 11.68 7.11
C PRO A 58 -15.70 11.40 8.55
N ALA A 59 -16.88 11.92 8.90
CA ALA A 59 -17.51 11.62 10.18
C ALA A 59 -17.78 10.11 10.29
N VAL A 60 -17.70 9.60 11.52
CA VAL A 60 -18.06 8.21 11.83
C VAL A 60 -19.53 8.20 12.24
N ALA A 61 -20.33 7.36 11.59
CA ALA A 61 -21.74 7.19 11.96
C ALA A 61 -21.85 6.60 13.37
N ASP A 62 -22.90 6.98 14.10
CA ASP A 62 -23.15 6.46 15.45
C ASP A 62 -23.24 4.93 15.46
N ALA A 63 -22.70 4.31 16.50
CA ALA A 63 -22.75 2.86 16.66
C ALA A 63 -24.19 2.38 16.88
N ILE A 64 -24.51 1.21 16.35
CA ILE A 64 -25.80 0.57 16.61
C ILE A 64 -25.80 -0.02 18.02
N VAL A 65 -26.88 0.23 18.76
CA VAL A 65 -27.13 -0.45 20.03
C VAL A 65 -27.58 -1.87 19.70
N GLU A 66 -26.71 -2.84 19.97
CA GLU A 66 -27.00 -4.25 19.78
C GLU A 66 -28.11 -4.70 20.73
N VAL A 67 -29.17 -5.31 20.18
CA VAL A 67 -30.22 -5.95 20.98
C VAL A 67 -29.82 -7.40 21.25
N PRO A 68 -29.61 -7.81 22.51
CA PRO A 68 -29.24 -9.19 22.83
C PRO A 68 -30.25 -10.19 22.27
N GLY A 69 -29.77 -11.25 21.62
CA GLY A 69 -30.62 -12.27 21.00
C GLY A 69 -31.29 -11.84 19.68
N GLY A 70 -31.01 -10.64 19.17
CA GLY A 70 -31.51 -10.20 17.86
C GLY A 70 -31.03 -11.09 16.71
N PRO A 71 -31.82 -11.22 15.63
CA PRO A 71 -31.45 -12.08 14.51
C PRO A 71 -30.23 -11.52 13.76
N LYS A 72 -29.42 -12.44 13.23
CA LYS A 72 -28.23 -12.11 12.43
C LYS A 72 -28.57 -11.90 10.97
N ALA A 73 -27.77 -11.08 10.28
CA ALA A 73 -27.96 -10.75 8.87
C ALA A 73 -28.03 -11.99 7.98
N GLY A 74 -27.20 -13.01 8.24
CA GLY A 74 -27.21 -14.27 7.50
C GLY A 74 -28.48 -15.13 7.70
N ALA A 75 -29.23 -14.91 8.78
CA ALA A 75 -30.49 -15.61 9.04
C ALA A 75 -31.71 -14.91 8.43
N ILE A 76 -31.60 -13.60 8.15
CA ILE A 76 -32.71 -12.77 7.65
C ILE A 76 -32.58 -12.49 6.15
N TYR A 77 -31.39 -12.15 5.70
CA TYR A 77 -31.15 -11.72 4.32
C TYR A 77 -30.66 -12.88 3.45
N GLN A 78 -31.10 -12.88 2.19
CA GLN A 78 -30.63 -13.82 1.19
C GLN A 78 -29.25 -13.40 0.65
N ASN A 79 -28.42 -14.39 0.34
CA ASN A 79 -27.12 -14.20 -0.33
C ASN A 79 -26.06 -13.36 0.45
N VAL A 80 -26.12 -13.35 1.78
CA VAL A 80 -25.07 -12.77 2.63
C VAL A 80 -23.94 -13.79 2.83
N LYS A 81 -22.79 -13.55 2.18
CA LYS A 81 -21.63 -14.49 2.19
C LYS A 81 -20.48 -14.11 3.11
N VAL A 82 -20.41 -12.84 3.54
CA VAL A 82 -19.26 -12.30 4.31
C VAL A 82 -19.70 -11.70 5.64
N LEU A 83 -20.80 -10.93 5.63
CA LEU A 83 -21.27 -10.17 6.79
C LEU A 83 -22.42 -10.86 7.53
N GLY A 84 -22.41 -12.19 7.58
CA GLY A 84 -23.52 -13.00 8.10
C GLY A 84 -23.76 -12.81 9.60
N ASP A 85 -22.69 -12.57 10.37
CA ASP A 85 -22.73 -12.55 11.84
C ASP A 85 -23.13 -11.19 12.46
N LEU A 86 -23.29 -10.16 11.62
CA LEU A 86 -23.74 -8.85 12.06
C LEU A 86 -25.21 -8.89 12.47
N SER A 87 -25.61 -8.03 13.41
CA SER A 87 -27.02 -7.69 13.58
C SER A 87 -27.57 -7.03 12.33
N VAL A 88 -28.90 -7.05 12.16
CA VAL A 88 -29.57 -6.35 11.06
C VAL A 88 -29.24 -4.84 11.07
N GLY A 89 -29.17 -4.24 12.26
CA GLY A 89 -28.83 -2.82 12.40
C GLY A 89 -27.38 -2.53 11.98
N GLU A 90 -26.40 -3.30 12.47
CA GLU A 90 -24.99 -3.09 12.11
C GLU A 90 -24.73 -3.41 10.63
N PHE A 91 -25.46 -4.37 10.06
CA PHE A 91 -25.44 -4.64 8.62
C PHE A 91 -25.91 -3.41 7.82
N ALA A 92 -27.05 -2.81 8.19
CA ALA A 92 -27.57 -1.62 7.54
C ALA A 92 -26.62 -0.42 7.67
N ARG A 93 -26.07 -0.19 8.88
CA ARG A 93 -25.04 0.84 9.12
C ARG A 93 -23.81 0.65 8.25
N THR A 94 -23.35 -0.60 8.11
CA THR A 94 -22.21 -0.94 7.26
C THR A 94 -22.50 -0.64 5.79
N MET A 95 -23.69 -0.98 5.28
CA MET A 95 -24.08 -0.69 3.89
C MET A 95 -24.14 0.82 3.61
N SER A 96 -24.68 1.60 4.54
CA SER A 96 -24.69 3.07 4.44
C SER A 96 -23.28 3.65 4.40
N ALA A 97 -22.39 3.18 5.27
CA ALA A 97 -20.99 3.61 5.29
C ALA A 97 -20.24 3.26 3.99
N ILE A 98 -20.43 2.04 3.46
CA ILE A 98 -19.84 1.65 2.17
C ILE A 98 -20.34 2.56 1.04
N THR A 99 -21.63 2.89 1.04
CA THR A 99 -22.22 3.79 0.04
C THR A 99 -21.57 5.16 0.10
N GLU A 100 -21.45 5.76 1.28
CA GLU A 100 -20.80 7.06 1.48
C GLU A 100 -19.32 7.03 1.05
N TRP A 101 -18.61 5.94 1.36
CA TRP A 101 -17.18 5.85 1.12
C TRP A 101 -16.79 5.53 -0.31
N VAL A 102 -17.65 4.84 -1.05
CA VAL A 102 -17.34 4.30 -2.38
C VAL A 102 -18.17 4.95 -3.48
N ALA A 103 -19.48 5.08 -3.31
CA ALA A 103 -20.38 5.49 -4.38
C ALA A 103 -21.45 6.49 -3.91
N PRO A 104 -21.08 7.60 -3.23
CA PRO A 104 -22.05 8.52 -2.65
C PRO A 104 -22.94 9.19 -3.72
N GLN A 105 -22.43 9.32 -4.95
CA GLN A 105 -23.18 9.92 -6.06
C GLN A 105 -24.16 8.95 -6.72
N GLN A 106 -23.81 7.66 -6.78
CA GLN A 106 -24.62 6.63 -7.43
C GLN A 106 -25.57 5.93 -6.44
N GLY A 107 -25.30 6.01 -5.15
CA GLY A 107 -26.09 5.41 -4.09
C GLY A 107 -26.04 3.87 -4.11
N CYS A 108 -27.01 3.25 -3.44
CA CYS A 108 -27.09 1.80 -3.25
C CYS A 108 -27.10 1.03 -4.58
N ASN A 109 -27.74 1.60 -5.61
CA ASN A 109 -27.89 0.99 -6.93
C ASN A 109 -26.57 0.90 -7.72
N TYR A 110 -25.47 1.46 -7.21
CA TYR A 110 -24.16 1.18 -7.79
C TYR A 110 -23.76 -0.29 -7.67
N CYS A 111 -24.16 -0.94 -6.57
CA CYS A 111 -23.83 -2.34 -6.26
C CYS A 111 -25.05 -3.27 -6.26
N HIS A 112 -26.26 -2.76 -6.43
CA HIS A 112 -27.49 -3.55 -6.32
C HIS A 112 -28.42 -3.33 -7.50
N VAL A 113 -29.17 -4.38 -7.83
CA VAL A 113 -30.34 -4.28 -8.70
C VAL A 113 -31.48 -3.70 -7.87
N ALA A 114 -32.14 -2.66 -8.39
CA ALA A 114 -33.27 -2.03 -7.70
C ALA A 114 -34.38 -3.06 -7.43
N GLY A 115 -34.85 -3.12 -6.18
CA GLY A 115 -35.87 -4.08 -5.75
C GLY A 115 -35.36 -5.51 -5.52
N ASN A 116 -34.12 -5.84 -5.88
CA ASN A 116 -33.52 -7.15 -5.61
C ASN A 116 -32.07 -7.03 -5.07
N PHE A 117 -31.96 -6.77 -3.77
CA PHE A 117 -30.66 -6.63 -3.09
C PHE A 117 -29.85 -7.93 -3.03
N ALA A 118 -30.47 -9.10 -3.21
CA ALA A 118 -29.81 -10.40 -3.18
C ALA A 118 -29.11 -10.74 -4.51
N ASP A 119 -29.49 -10.09 -5.62
CA ASP A 119 -28.97 -10.34 -6.97
C ASP A 119 -27.47 -10.02 -7.11
N ASP A 120 -26.70 -10.90 -7.75
CA ASP A 120 -25.25 -10.79 -7.98
C ASP A 120 -24.89 -10.48 -9.45
N SER A 121 -25.86 -10.19 -10.31
CA SER A 121 -25.66 -9.90 -11.74
C SER A 121 -24.87 -8.62 -12.01
N VAL A 122 -24.87 -7.66 -11.08
CA VAL A 122 -24.06 -6.44 -11.19
C VAL A 122 -22.64 -6.71 -10.72
N TYR A 123 -21.67 -6.58 -11.63
CA TYR A 123 -20.26 -6.91 -11.38
C TYR A 123 -19.68 -6.20 -10.13
N THR A 124 -20.12 -4.97 -9.86
CA THR A 124 -19.70 -4.15 -8.72
C THR A 124 -20.01 -4.82 -7.39
N LYS A 125 -21.07 -5.63 -7.29
CA LYS A 125 -21.40 -6.39 -6.08
C LYS A 125 -20.40 -7.52 -5.83
N ILE A 126 -20.01 -8.23 -6.88
CA ILE A 126 -19.00 -9.29 -6.82
C ILE A 126 -17.66 -8.68 -6.37
N VAL A 127 -17.28 -7.54 -6.96
CA VAL A 127 -16.09 -6.78 -6.57
C VAL A 127 -16.19 -6.30 -5.12
N ALA A 128 -17.30 -5.67 -4.72
CA ALA A 128 -17.49 -5.16 -3.37
C ALA A 128 -17.38 -6.27 -2.30
N ARG A 129 -17.90 -7.47 -2.58
CA ARG A 129 -17.75 -8.64 -1.71
C ARG A 129 -16.28 -9.03 -1.53
N LYS A 130 -15.49 -9.04 -2.60
CA LYS A 130 -14.06 -9.33 -2.53
C LYS A 130 -13.28 -8.21 -1.82
N MET A 131 -13.70 -6.95 -1.98
CA MET A 131 -13.11 -5.81 -1.26
C MET A 131 -13.39 -5.88 0.24
N LEU A 132 -14.58 -6.33 0.67
CA LEU A 132 -14.86 -6.58 2.10
C LEU A 132 -13.88 -7.59 2.69
N GLN A 133 -13.66 -8.72 2.01
CA GLN A 133 -12.68 -9.72 2.43
C GLN A 133 -11.26 -9.15 2.46
N MET A 134 -10.89 -8.34 1.46
CA MET A 134 -9.60 -7.65 1.42
C MET A 134 -9.42 -6.73 2.62
N THR A 135 -10.42 -5.92 2.96
CA THR A 135 -10.39 -5.01 4.11
C THR A 135 -10.27 -5.79 5.42
N GLN A 136 -11.05 -6.86 5.59
CA GLN A 136 -10.94 -7.74 6.76
C GLN A 136 -9.55 -8.36 6.89
N LYS A 137 -8.97 -8.82 5.78
CA LYS A 137 -7.60 -9.36 5.75
C LYS A 137 -6.55 -8.30 6.12
N ILE A 138 -6.67 -7.07 5.62
CA ILE A 138 -5.76 -5.99 5.98
C ILE A 138 -5.84 -5.71 7.48
N ASN A 139 -7.06 -5.52 7.99
CA ASN A 139 -7.29 -5.10 9.37
C ASN A 139 -6.95 -6.17 10.41
N SER A 140 -7.14 -7.45 10.11
CA SER A 140 -6.85 -8.55 11.03
C SER A 140 -5.50 -9.22 10.77
N GLY A 141 -5.02 -9.25 9.52
CA GLY A 141 -3.84 -10.01 9.11
C GLY A 141 -2.56 -9.20 8.89
N TRP A 142 -2.65 -7.88 8.71
CA TRP A 142 -1.51 -7.02 8.39
C TRP A 142 -1.22 -5.96 9.47
N LYS A 143 -1.44 -6.31 10.75
CA LYS A 143 -1.21 -5.44 11.91
C LYS A 143 0.22 -4.90 12.01
N GLN A 144 1.21 -5.64 11.51
CA GLN A 144 2.61 -5.18 11.43
C GLN A 144 2.80 -3.94 10.53
N HIS A 145 1.83 -3.68 9.64
CA HIS A 145 1.82 -2.49 8.79
C HIS A 145 0.75 -1.47 9.25
N VAL A 146 -0.51 -1.89 9.41
CA VAL A 146 -1.63 -0.96 9.68
C VAL A 146 -1.91 -0.72 11.17
N ALA A 147 -1.27 -1.48 12.05
CA ALA A 147 -1.46 -1.44 13.51
C ALA A 147 -2.96 -1.41 13.89
N GLU A 148 -3.31 -0.66 14.93
CA GLU A 148 -4.70 -0.48 15.37
C GLU A 148 -5.44 0.63 14.60
N THR A 149 -4.78 1.32 13.67
CA THR A 149 -5.46 2.31 12.81
C THR A 149 -6.40 1.63 11.83
N GLY A 150 -5.93 0.55 11.19
CA GLY A 150 -6.67 -0.17 10.17
C GLY A 150 -6.96 0.68 8.93
N VAL A 151 -7.80 0.14 8.05
CA VAL A 151 -8.28 0.76 6.82
C VAL A 151 -9.78 0.60 6.67
N THR A 152 -10.39 1.53 5.95
CA THR A 152 -11.79 1.44 5.51
C THR A 152 -11.84 1.55 3.99
N CYS A 153 -13.03 1.42 3.40
CA CYS A 153 -13.21 1.66 1.97
C CYS A 153 -12.77 3.09 1.60
N TYR A 154 -12.99 4.06 2.50
CA TYR A 154 -12.63 5.46 2.28
C TYR A 154 -11.12 5.67 2.14
N THR A 155 -10.29 4.85 2.81
CA THR A 155 -8.83 4.94 2.73
C THR A 155 -8.34 4.99 1.28
N CYS A 156 -8.93 4.15 0.41
CA CYS A 156 -8.62 4.09 -1.02
C CYS A 156 -9.57 4.93 -1.87
N HIS A 157 -10.89 4.73 -1.69
CA HIS A 157 -11.90 5.25 -2.60
C HIS A 157 -12.15 6.76 -2.46
N ARG A 158 -12.03 7.31 -1.25
CA ARG A 158 -12.22 8.74 -0.96
C ARG A 158 -13.54 9.29 -1.55
N GLY A 159 -14.62 8.52 -1.49
CA GLY A 159 -15.93 8.88 -2.06
C GLY A 159 -16.04 8.71 -3.59
N ASN A 160 -15.10 8.01 -4.22
CA ASN A 160 -15.13 7.71 -5.66
C ASN A 160 -15.23 6.21 -5.88
N ASN A 161 -16.07 5.81 -6.84
CA ASN A 161 -16.28 4.40 -7.15
C ASN A 161 -15.05 3.75 -7.81
N ILE A 162 -14.10 4.57 -8.26
CA ILE A 162 -12.77 4.20 -8.73
C ILE A 162 -11.76 4.98 -7.87
N PRO A 163 -10.85 4.32 -7.14
CA PRO A 163 -9.78 5.01 -6.44
C PRO A 163 -8.91 5.82 -7.40
N LYS A 164 -8.46 7.01 -6.99
CA LYS A 164 -7.68 7.92 -7.85
C LYS A 164 -6.26 7.41 -8.11
N GLU A 165 -5.62 6.90 -7.06
CA GLU A 165 -4.23 6.44 -7.10
C GLU A 165 -4.20 4.92 -7.34
N ILE A 166 -4.35 4.53 -8.60
CA ILE A 166 -4.27 3.14 -9.07
C ILE A 166 -3.20 3.00 -10.14
N TRP A 167 -2.82 1.77 -10.46
CA TRP A 167 -1.89 1.51 -11.55
C TRP A 167 -2.30 0.30 -12.40
N PHE A 168 -1.85 0.33 -13.65
CA PHE A 168 -1.91 -0.73 -14.63
C PHE A 168 -0.50 -1.00 -15.15
N LYS A 169 -0.27 -2.16 -15.78
CA LYS A 169 0.96 -2.37 -16.52
C LYS A 169 1.11 -1.28 -17.59
N PRO A 170 2.33 -0.75 -17.77
CA PRO A 170 2.55 0.31 -18.74
C PRO A 170 2.19 -0.16 -20.15
N GLU A 171 1.75 0.78 -21.00
CA GLU A 171 1.56 0.50 -22.42
C GLU A 171 2.86 -0.04 -23.02
N PRO A 172 2.79 -1.07 -23.88
CA PRO A 172 3.91 -1.44 -24.73
C PRO A 172 4.39 -0.21 -25.48
N GLN A 173 5.69 0.00 -25.48
CA GLN A 173 6.25 1.18 -26.11
C GLN A 173 5.92 1.18 -27.61
N LYS A 174 5.33 2.27 -28.09
CA LYS A 174 5.15 2.48 -29.53
C LYS A 174 6.53 2.75 -30.13
N SER A 175 7.07 1.78 -30.87
CA SER A 175 8.29 1.95 -31.67
C SER A 175 7.89 2.26 -33.10
N ALA A 176 8.60 3.17 -33.76
CA ALA A 176 8.45 3.46 -35.19
C ALA A 176 8.97 2.32 -36.10
N GLY A 177 9.42 1.20 -35.52
CA GLY A 177 10.05 0.07 -36.20
C GLY A 177 11.58 0.12 -36.11
N GLY A 178 12.21 -1.04 -35.94
CA GLY A 178 13.67 -1.18 -35.84
C GLY A 178 14.27 -0.98 -34.43
N ASN A 179 15.61 -0.99 -34.35
CA ASN A 179 16.38 -0.77 -33.10
C ASN A 179 16.43 0.71 -32.67
N LEU A 180 15.90 1.63 -33.50
CA LEU A 180 15.80 3.05 -33.18
C LEU A 180 14.52 3.29 -32.38
N GLY A 181 14.69 3.70 -31.13
CA GLY A 181 13.59 4.25 -30.33
C GLY A 181 13.15 3.43 -29.12
N ASN A 182 13.80 2.33 -28.74
CA ASN A 182 13.48 1.63 -27.47
C ASN A 182 14.04 2.40 -26.26
N ASP A 183 13.18 2.94 -25.40
CA ASP A 183 13.54 3.68 -24.17
C ASP A 183 13.90 2.74 -23.00
N ALA A 184 13.74 1.43 -23.20
CA ALA A 184 14.00 0.35 -22.26
C ALA A 184 13.22 0.48 -20.94
N GLY A 185 12.06 1.13 -20.96
CA GLY A 185 11.24 1.32 -19.76
C GLY A 185 11.69 2.51 -18.90
N GLN A 186 12.55 3.40 -19.41
CA GLN A 186 13.12 4.54 -18.68
C GLN A 186 13.38 5.75 -19.59
N ASN A 187 14.22 6.71 -19.19
CA ASN A 187 14.66 7.87 -20.00
C ASN A 187 13.56 8.87 -20.39
N ARG A 188 12.49 8.97 -19.59
CA ARG A 188 11.46 10.01 -19.71
C ARG A 188 10.98 10.47 -18.35
N ALA A 189 10.59 11.73 -18.23
CA ALA A 189 10.03 12.26 -16.98
C ALA A 189 8.71 11.54 -16.65
N ALA A 190 8.69 10.79 -15.55
CA ALA A 190 7.53 10.00 -15.16
C ALA A 190 7.08 10.32 -13.73
N LYS A 191 5.79 10.63 -13.57
CA LYS A 191 5.19 10.93 -12.25
C LYS A 191 5.32 9.77 -11.26
N SER A 192 5.26 8.53 -11.74
CA SER A 192 5.41 7.31 -10.94
C SER A 192 6.72 7.29 -10.15
N VAL A 193 7.79 7.90 -10.68
CA VAL A 193 9.13 7.97 -10.10
C VAL A 193 9.59 9.41 -9.89
N GLY A 194 8.66 10.30 -9.53
CA GLY A 194 8.99 11.67 -9.10
C GLY A 194 9.56 12.56 -10.18
N LEU A 195 9.08 12.41 -11.43
CA LEU A 195 9.54 13.16 -12.60
C LEU A 195 11.03 12.97 -12.95
N SER A 196 11.68 11.97 -12.36
CA SER A 196 13.01 11.52 -12.78
C SER A 196 12.94 10.76 -14.11
N SER A 197 14.11 10.44 -14.67
CA SER A 197 14.29 9.60 -15.86
C SER A 197 14.54 8.12 -15.55
N LEU A 198 14.33 7.70 -14.29
CA LEU A 198 14.47 6.31 -13.83
C LEU A 198 13.40 5.40 -14.46
N PRO A 199 13.51 4.06 -14.30
CA PRO A 199 12.48 3.14 -14.78
C PRO A 199 11.08 3.52 -14.32
N TYR A 200 10.20 3.83 -15.28
CA TYR A 200 8.91 4.47 -15.00
C TYR A 200 7.84 3.49 -14.51
N ASP A 201 8.13 2.19 -14.47
CA ASP A 201 7.29 1.15 -13.84
C ASP A 201 7.95 0.62 -12.55
N PRO A 202 7.75 1.29 -11.41
CA PRO A 202 8.19 0.81 -10.11
C PRO A 202 7.26 -0.26 -9.52
N PHE A 203 6.17 -0.61 -10.22
CA PHE A 203 5.08 -1.40 -9.66
C PHE A 203 5.17 -2.87 -10.04
N THR A 204 5.28 -3.18 -11.34
CA THR A 204 5.25 -4.58 -11.81
C THR A 204 6.30 -5.47 -11.13
N PRO A 205 7.60 -5.08 -11.06
CA PRO A 205 8.63 -5.95 -10.49
C PRO A 205 8.49 -6.19 -8.98
N TYR A 206 7.82 -5.28 -8.25
CA TYR A 206 7.89 -5.22 -6.80
C TYR A 206 6.55 -5.22 -6.08
N PHE A 207 5.42 -4.99 -6.74
CA PHE A 207 4.06 -5.06 -6.18
C PHE A 207 3.16 -6.05 -6.88
N LEU A 208 3.57 -6.58 -8.04
CA LEU A 208 2.90 -7.71 -8.68
C LEU A 208 3.81 -8.93 -8.59
N ASP A 209 5.03 -8.80 -9.12
CA ASP A 209 6.07 -9.79 -8.93
C ASP A 209 6.70 -9.69 -7.53
N SER A 210 7.68 -10.54 -7.28
CA SER A 210 8.49 -10.53 -6.04
C SER A 210 9.98 -10.46 -6.37
N LYS A 211 10.38 -9.56 -7.27
CA LYS A 211 11.80 -9.40 -7.63
C LYS A 211 12.60 -8.89 -6.42
N PRO A 212 13.89 -9.27 -6.29
CA PRO A 212 14.75 -8.75 -5.24
C PRO A 212 14.95 -7.23 -5.35
N ILE A 213 14.74 -6.52 -4.24
CA ILE A 213 14.97 -5.06 -4.14
C ILE A 213 16.41 -4.74 -3.69
N ARG A 214 17.03 -5.65 -2.92
CA ARG A 214 18.39 -5.47 -2.39
C ARG A 214 19.41 -5.62 -3.51
N VAL A 215 20.30 -4.63 -3.63
CA VAL A 215 21.39 -4.62 -4.63
C VAL A 215 22.78 -4.42 -4.01
N ASN A 216 22.87 -4.00 -2.75
CA ASN A 216 24.14 -3.82 -2.05
C ASN A 216 24.79 -5.17 -1.71
N GLY A 217 26.11 -5.22 -1.81
CA GLY A 217 26.91 -6.35 -1.31
C GLY A 217 26.88 -6.43 0.22
N LYS A 218 27.17 -7.61 0.75
CA LYS A 218 27.34 -7.83 2.19
C LYS A 218 28.81 -7.81 2.63
N GLU A 219 29.72 -7.95 1.68
CA GLU A 219 31.16 -7.97 1.88
C GLU A 219 31.80 -6.69 1.34
N ALA A 220 32.94 -6.30 1.90
CA ALA A 220 33.69 -5.12 1.46
C ALA A 220 34.35 -5.34 0.08
N LEU A 221 34.85 -6.56 -0.18
CA LEU A 221 35.53 -6.90 -1.43
C LEU A 221 34.56 -7.44 -2.47
N ALA A 222 34.76 -7.05 -3.72
CA ALA A 222 33.99 -7.54 -4.84
C ALA A 222 34.33 -9.00 -5.17
N MET A 223 33.35 -9.74 -5.67
CA MET A 223 33.52 -11.05 -6.30
C MET A 223 34.14 -12.16 -5.43
N THR A 224 34.13 -12.01 -4.10
CA THR A 224 34.73 -13.00 -3.18
C THR A 224 33.73 -14.09 -2.75
N GLY A 225 34.12 -15.35 -2.98
CA GLY A 225 33.44 -16.55 -2.47
C GLY A 225 31.98 -16.70 -2.90
N ALA A 226 31.24 -17.55 -2.18
CA ALA A 226 29.81 -17.79 -2.42
C ALA A 226 28.92 -16.57 -2.12
N ALA A 227 29.45 -15.54 -1.45
CA ALA A 227 28.75 -14.30 -1.09
C ALA A 227 28.86 -13.20 -2.17
N ALA A 228 29.51 -13.49 -3.29
CA ALA A 228 29.80 -12.51 -4.32
C ALA A 228 28.53 -11.87 -4.91
N ASN A 229 28.44 -10.54 -4.80
CA ASN A 229 27.30 -9.79 -5.33
C ASN A 229 27.29 -9.79 -6.87
N ARG A 230 26.15 -10.11 -7.48
CA ARG A 230 25.91 -10.12 -8.93
C ARG A 230 24.87 -9.10 -9.38
N SER A 231 24.41 -8.22 -8.48
CA SER A 231 23.48 -7.17 -8.83
C SER A 231 24.10 -6.18 -9.81
N SER A 232 23.28 -5.70 -10.76
CA SER A 232 23.72 -4.72 -11.77
C SER A 232 23.32 -3.29 -11.41
N ILE A 233 23.96 -2.33 -12.06
CA ILE A 233 23.59 -0.91 -11.93
C ILE A 233 22.15 -0.67 -12.41
N LYS A 234 21.70 -1.36 -13.46
CA LYS A 234 20.30 -1.27 -13.91
C LYS A 234 19.31 -1.72 -12.83
N GLN A 235 19.63 -2.80 -12.09
CA GLN A 235 18.80 -3.20 -10.95
C GLN A 235 18.82 -2.14 -9.83
N ALA A 236 19.95 -1.46 -9.62
CA ALA A 236 20.03 -0.35 -8.67
C ALA A 236 19.13 0.83 -9.10
N GLU A 237 19.06 1.16 -10.39
CA GLU A 237 18.16 2.19 -10.94
C GLU A 237 16.68 1.82 -10.75
N HIS A 238 16.30 0.56 -10.99
CA HIS A 238 14.94 0.08 -10.71
C HIS A 238 14.59 0.20 -9.22
N THR A 239 15.50 -0.24 -8.33
CA THR A 239 15.33 -0.07 -6.89
C THR A 239 15.21 1.40 -6.53
N TYR A 240 16.06 2.26 -7.10
CA TYR A 240 16.05 3.69 -6.78
C TYR A 240 14.76 4.38 -7.22
N GLY A 241 14.27 4.12 -8.45
CA GLY A 241 13.00 4.66 -8.93
C GLY A 241 11.83 4.24 -8.03
N THR A 242 11.87 3.00 -7.53
CA THR A 242 10.88 2.49 -6.58
C THR A 242 10.96 3.19 -5.22
N MET A 243 12.16 3.50 -4.72
CA MET A 243 12.30 4.29 -3.49
C MET A 243 11.75 5.71 -3.66
N ILE A 244 11.97 6.35 -4.80
CA ILE A 244 11.38 7.66 -5.12
C ILE A 244 9.85 7.58 -5.14
N HIS A 245 9.28 6.54 -5.74
CA HIS A 245 7.83 6.31 -5.71
C HIS A 245 7.29 6.25 -4.28
N TRP A 246 7.95 5.49 -3.39
CA TRP A 246 7.52 5.37 -1.99
C TRP A 246 7.64 6.68 -1.23
N SER A 247 8.76 7.40 -1.39
CA SER A 247 8.96 8.74 -0.80
C SER A 247 7.82 9.68 -1.18
N ASN A 248 7.49 9.78 -2.46
CA ASN A 248 6.39 10.64 -2.93
C ASN A 248 5.02 10.17 -2.45
N SER A 249 4.78 8.85 -2.43
CA SER A 249 3.51 8.27 -1.99
C SER A 249 3.20 8.58 -0.53
N LEU A 250 4.23 8.66 0.31
CA LEU A 250 4.12 8.97 1.74
C LEU A 250 4.32 10.46 2.04
N GLY A 251 4.75 11.26 1.06
CA GLY A 251 5.10 12.67 1.26
C GLY A 251 6.32 12.84 2.17
N VAL A 252 7.31 11.96 2.08
CA VAL A 252 8.53 11.97 2.92
C VAL A 252 9.78 11.89 2.06
N ASN A 253 10.95 12.10 2.64
CA ASN A 253 12.22 11.86 1.96
C ASN A 253 12.88 10.52 2.40
N CYS A 254 14.07 10.23 1.88
CA CYS A 254 14.80 8.99 2.16
C CYS A 254 15.13 8.79 3.66
N THR A 255 15.38 9.88 4.39
CA THR A 255 15.81 9.84 5.80
C THR A 255 14.69 9.51 6.77
N TYR A 256 13.46 9.38 6.24
CA TYR A 256 12.33 8.83 6.98
C TYR A 256 12.54 7.35 7.31
N CYS A 257 13.29 6.64 6.45
CA CYS A 257 13.55 5.20 6.57
C CYS A 257 15.04 4.87 6.75
N HIS A 258 15.95 5.65 6.16
CA HIS A 258 17.35 5.30 6.02
C HIS A 258 18.30 6.32 6.64
N ASN A 259 19.36 5.86 7.30
CA ASN A 259 20.62 6.60 7.27
C ASN A 259 21.28 6.35 5.91
N THR A 260 21.41 7.39 5.09
CA THR A 260 21.91 7.28 3.72
C THR A 260 23.41 6.99 3.63
N GLN A 261 24.14 7.10 4.75
CA GLN A 261 25.50 6.58 4.88
C GLN A 261 25.58 5.08 4.55
N SER A 262 24.53 4.31 4.86
CA SER A 262 24.41 2.91 4.43
C SER A 262 22.94 2.49 4.32
N PHE A 263 22.39 2.60 3.10
CA PHE A 263 21.00 2.22 2.81
C PHE A 263 20.67 0.76 3.17
N SER A 264 21.63 -0.17 3.06
CA SER A 264 21.40 -1.59 3.29
C SER A 264 21.33 -1.94 4.78
N SER A 265 22.04 -1.21 5.65
CA SER A 265 22.19 -1.51 7.07
C SER A 265 20.89 -1.33 7.86
N TRP A 266 20.55 -2.30 8.70
CA TRP A 266 19.41 -2.26 9.64
C TRP A 266 19.87 -1.89 11.06
N GLY A 267 18.99 -1.97 12.05
CA GLY A 267 19.31 -1.64 13.44
C GLY A 267 19.45 -0.12 13.62
N ALA A 268 20.52 0.31 14.29
CA ALA A 268 20.76 1.74 14.58
C ALA A 268 20.91 2.62 13.32
N ASN A 269 21.15 2.03 12.14
CA ASN A 269 21.29 2.75 10.86
C ASN A 269 19.99 2.86 10.03
N ALA A 270 18.86 2.42 10.57
CA ALA A 270 17.55 2.58 9.94
C ALA A 270 16.50 2.96 10.98
N THR A 271 15.47 3.67 10.54
CA THR A 271 14.35 4.02 11.42
C THR A 271 13.37 2.84 11.53
N PRO A 272 12.54 2.76 12.58
CA PRO A 272 11.48 1.76 12.68
C PRO A 272 10.52 1.75 11.48
N GLN A 273 10.32 2.90 10.83
CA GLN A 273 9.45 3.06 9.67
C GLN A 273 9.92 2.21 8.48
N ARG A 274 11.23 1.93 8.38
CA ARG A 274 11.75 1.01 7.35
C ARG A 274 11.22 -0.41 7.53
N ALA A 275 11.04 -0.87 8.76
CA ALA A 275 10.45 -2.19 9.06
C ALA A 275 8.95 -2.20 8.72
N THR A 276 8.20 -1.14 9.08
CA THR A 276 6.79 -0.99 8.69
C THR A 276 6.62 -0.98 7.16
N ALA A 277 7.48 -0.26 6.44
CA ALA A 277 7.50 -0.23 4.97
C ALA A 277 7.83 -1.61 4.39
N TRP A 278 8.74 -2.37 5.02
CA TRP A 278 9.05 -3.73 4.61
C TRP A 278 7.80 -4.60 4.58
N TYR A 279 6.96 -4.57 5.63
CA TYR A 279 5.68 -5.30 5.63
C TYR A 279 4.69 -4.73 4.61
N GLY A 280 4.63 -3.41 4.45
CA GLY A 280 3.75 -2.75 3.47
C GLY A 280 3.96 -3.23 2.04
N ILE A 281 5.21 -3.49 1.63
CA ILE A 281 5.50 -4.04 0.30
C ILE A 281 4.88 -5.43 0.11
N ARG A 282 4.93 -6.28 1.14
CA ARG A 282 4.36 -7.64 1.06
C ARG A 282 2.84 -7.59 1.07
N MET A 283 2.26 -6.73 1.92
CA MET A 283 0.84 -6.46 1.92
C MET A 283 0.38 -6.05 0.52
N ALA A 284 0.99 -5.02 -0.09
CA ALA A 284 0.62 -4.57 -1.44
C ALA A 284 0.69 -5.69 -2.49
N ARG A 285 1.70 -6.58 -2.43
CA ARG A 285 1.77 -7.77 -3.29
C ARG A 285 0.61 -8.72 -3.07
N GLU A 286 0.27 -9.00 -1.83
CA GLU A 286 -0.87 -9.86 -1.47
C GLU A 286 -2.18 -9.27 -1.99
N LEU A 287 -2.42 -7.97 -1.76
CA LEU A 287 -3.62 -7.28 -2.24
C LEU A 287 -3.76 -7.39 -3.76
N ASN A 288 -2.67 -7.17 -4.49
CA ASN A 288 -2.69 -7.23 -5.95
C ASN A 288 -2.93 -8.65 -6.46
N ASN A 289 -2.20 -9.64 -5.94
CA ASN A 289 -2.26 -11.01 -6.47
C ASN A 289 -3.47 -11.83 -5.99
N GLU A 290 -3.91 -11.65 -4.74
CA GLU A 290 -4.98 -12.47 -4.15
C GLU A 290 -6.37 -11.83 -4.25
N TYR A 291 -6.43 -10.51 -4.44
CA TYR A 291 -7.70 -9.77 -4.46
C TYR A 291 -7.98 -9.08 -5.78
N MET A 292 -7.02 -8.37 -6.36
CA MET A 292 -7.28 -7.63 -7.60
C MET A 292 -7.18 -8.50 -8.85
N VAL A 293 -6.02 -9.12 -9.11
CA VAL A 293 -5.76 -9.91 -10.33
C VAL A 293 -6.85 -10.98 -10.61
N PRO A 294 -7.34 -11.75 -9.62
CA PRO A 294 -8.39 -12.75 -9.85
C PRO A 294 -9.72 -12.16 -10.31
N LEU A 295 -9.96 -10.86 -10.10
CA LEU A 295 -11.17 -10.17 -10.55
C LEU A 295 -11.09 -9.67 -11.99
N THR A 296 -9.97 -9.86 -12.71
CA THR A 296 -9.78 -9.29 -14.06
C THR A 296 -10.93 -9.62 -15.01
N SER A 297 -11.43 -10.86 -15.02
CA SER A 297 -12.55 -11.28 -15.89
C SER A 297 -13.93 -10.79 -15.42
N VAL A 298 -14.04 -10.29 -14.19
CA VAL A 298 -15.29 -9.72 -13.64
C VAL A 298 -15.44 -8.25 -14.06
N PHE A 299 -14.32 -7.56 -14.27
CA PHE A 299 -14.35 -6.15 -14.68
C PHE A 299 -14.72 -6.00 -16.16
N PRO A 300 -15.61 -5.04 -16.50
CA PRO A 300 -15.88 -4.73 -17.90
C PRO A 300 -14.65 -4.10 -18.58
N ALA A 301 -14.59 -4.16 -19.91
CA ALA A 301 -13.42 -3.73 -20.68
C ALA A 301 -13.00 -2.27 -20.41
N ASN A 302 -13.94 -1.37 -20.14
CA ASN A 302 -13.66 0.03 -19.79
C ASN A 302 -13.05 0.24 -18.39
N ARG A 303 -12.81 -0.85 -17.64
CA ARG A 303 -12.12 -0.86 -16.33
C ARG A 303 -10.76 -1.55 -16.38
N LEU A 304 -10.36 -2.03 -17.55
CA LEU A 304 -9.08 -2.67 -17.76
C LEU A 304 -8.06 -1.68 -18.32
N GLY A 305 -6.80 -1.90 -17.97
CA GLY A 305 -5.68 -1.16 -18.50
C GLY A 305 -5.39 -1.51 -19.95
N PRO A 306 -4.40 -0.83 -20.55
CA PRO A 306 -4.05 -1.02 -21.96
C PRO A 306 -3.55 -2.43 -22.29
N THR A 307 -3.08 -3.19 -21.29
CA THR A 307 -2.67 -4.59 -21.45
C THR A 307 -3.77 -5.59 -21.12
N GLY A 308 -5.00 -5.12 -20.86
CA GLY A 308 -6.13 -5.94 -20.41
C GLY A 308 -6.07 -6.30 -18.92
N ASP A 309 -5.13 -5.73 -18.16
CA ASP A 309 -4.98 -5.99 -16.73
C ASP A 309 -5.91 -5.12 -15.89
N VAL A 310 -6.38 -5.66 -14.75
CA VAL A 310 -7.18 -4.89 -13.79
C VAL A 310 -6.35 -3.85 -13.04
N ALA A 311 -7.01 -2.78 -12.58
CA ALA A 311 -6.42 -1.79 -11.70
C ALA A 311 -5.87 -2.45 -10.42
N LYS A 312 -4.71 -1.99 -9.96
CA LYS A 312 -4.01 -2.53 -8.79
C LYS A 312 -3.67 -1.43 -7.79
N ALA A 313 -3.40 -1.85 -6.56
CA ALA A 313 -3.01 -0.99 -5.46
C ALA A 313 -1.49 -0.78 -5.40
N ASN A 314 -1.08 0.40 -4.93
CA ASN A 314 0.29 0.78 -4.57
C ASN A 314 0.27 1.57 -3.25
N CYS A 315 1.41 2.13 -2.85
CA CYS A 315 1.50 2.95 -1.63
C CYS A 315 0.56 4.16 -1.68
N ALA A 316 0.55 4.87 -2.80
CA ALA A 316 -0.25 6.08 -3.00
C ALA A 316 -1.76 5.81 -2.94
N THR A 317 -2.23 4.61 -3.31
CA THR A 317 -3.64 4.21 -3.19
C THR A 317 -4.23 4.54 -1.82
N CYS A 318 -3.49 4.24 -0.75
CA CYS A 318 -3.89 4.54 0.62
C CYS A 318 -3.30 5.85 1.15
N HIS A 319 -1.99 6.03 0.98
CA HIS A 319 -1.24 7.09 1.65
C HIS A 319 -1.49 8.48 1.08
N GLN A 320 -1.67 8.59 -0.25
CA GLN A 320 -2.00 9.83 -0.95
C GLN A 320 -1.17 11.04 -0.47
N GLY A 321 0.16 10.87 -0.43
CA GLY A 321 1.12 11.91 -0.04
C GLY A 321 1.20 12.19 1.47
N ALA A 322 0.66 11.30 2.31
CA ALA A 322 0.75 11.40 3.76
C ALA A 322 1.43 10.17 4.39
N PHE A 323 2.28 10.39 5.38
CA PHE A 323 3.08 9.34 6.02
C PHE A 323 2.21 8.28 6.74
N LYS A 324 0.98 8.65 7.11
CA LYS A 324 -0.11 7.75 7.47
C LYS A 324 -1.36 8.13 6.65
N PRO A 325 -2.12 7.18 6.09
CA PRO A 325 -3.37 7.48 5.44
C PRO A 325 -4.29 8.29 6.34
N LEU A 326 -4.89 9.36 5.82
CA LEU A 326 -5.77 10.27 6.59
C LEU A 326 -5.10 10.82 7.86
N TYR A 327 -3.78 10.98 7.86
CA TYR A 327 -2.96 11.35 9.02
C TYR A 327 -3.18 10.47 10.27
N GLY A 328 -3.58 9.20 10.07
CA GLY A 328 -3.76 8.22 11.14
C GLY A 328 -5.14 8.21 11.79
N ALA A 329 -6.17 8.76 11.13
CA ALA A 329 -7.56 8.64 11.59
C ALA A 329 -7.99 7.16 11.67
N ALA A 330 -8.17 6.64 12.88
CA ALA A 330 -8.51 5.25 13.14
C ALA A 330 -10.01 4.99 13.01
N MET A 331 -10.53 5.07 11.78
CA MET A 331 -11.96 4.88 11.49
C MET A 331 -12.41 3.41 11.63
N ALA A 332 -11.54 2.46 11.25
CA ALA A 332 -11.93 1.05 11.11
C ALA A 332 -12.48 0.45 12.41
N LYS A 333 -11.91 0.84 13.57
CA LYS A 333 -12.33 0.35 14.90
C LYS A 333 -13.80 0.57 15.23
N HIS A 334 -14.47 1.49 14.54
CA HIS A 334 -15.89 1.80 14.73
C HIS A 334 -16.83 0.95 13.88
N TYR A 335 -16.30 0.05 13.05
CA TYR A 335 -17.08 -0.79 12.13
C TYR A 335 -16.61 -2.25 12.27
N PRO A 336 -17.25 -3.05 13.13
CA PRO A 336 -16.88 -4.45 13.36
C PRO A 336 -16.85 -5.29 12.07
N ALA A 337 -17.71 -4.95 11.10
CA ALA A 337 -17.77 -5.57 9.78
C ALA A 337 -16.43 -5.57 9.01
N LEU A 338 -15.53 -4.65 9.34
CA LEU A 338 -14.24 -4.47 8.65
C LEU A 338 -13.11 -5.33 9.22
N TYR A 339 -13.40 -6.17 10.22
CA TYR A 339 -12.45 -7.14 10.76
C TYR A 339 -12.93 -8.55 10.41
N ALA A 340 -11.98 -9.45 10.17
CA ALA A 340 -12.33 -10.87 10.08
C ALA A 340 -13.03 -11.29 11.40
N PRO A 341 -14.07 -12.14 11.34
CA PRO A 341 -14.71 -12.67 12.53
C PRO A 341 -13.64 -13.23 13.47
N ALA A 342 -13.78 -13.00 14.77
CA ALA A 342 -12.91 -13.64 15.75
C ALA A 342 -12.99 -15.15 15.51
N LYS A 343 -11.85 -15.78 15.20
CA LYS A 343 -11.78 -17.24 15.14
C LYS A 343 -12.25 -17.74 16.51
N ALA A 344 -13.22 -18.65 16.56
CA ALA A 344 -13.52 -19.35 17.80
C ALA A 344 -12.17 -19.86 18.35
N PRO A 345 -11.89 -19.72 19.67
CA PRO A 345 -10.63 -20.22 20.21
C PRO A 345 -10.46 -21.65 19.73
N ASP A 346 -9.34 -21.92 19.04
CA ASP A 346 -9.00 -23.27 18.68
C ASP A 346 -9.07 -24.09 19.97
N ALA A 347 -9.82 -25.20 19.95
CA ALA A 347 -9.75 -26.16 21.04
C ALA A 347 -8.26 -26.40 21.33
N PRO A 348 -7.81 -26.31 22.60
CA PRO A 348 -6.39 -26.30 22.92
C PRO A 348 -5.72 -27.43 22.16
N ALA A 349 -4.79 -27.07 21.28
CA ALA A 349 -4.02 -28.05 20.53
C ALA A 349 -3.46 -29.03 21.55
N ALA A 350 -3.76 -30.32 21.37
CA ALA A 350 -3.19 -31.36 22.20
C ALA A 350 -1.67 -31.15 22.18
N VAL A 351 -1.11 -30.88 23.36
CA VAL A 351 0.33 -30.75 23.53
C VAL A 351 0.94 -32.03 22.97
N PRO A 352 1.88 -31.98 22.01
CA PRO A 352 2.61 -33.16 21.61
C PRO A 352 3.29 -33.71 22.85
N VAL A 353 2.83 -34.87 23.31
CA VAL A 353 3.55 -35.64 24.32
C VAL A 353 4.91 -35.92 23.69
N ALA A 354 5.96 -35.33 24.25
CA ALA A 354 7.31 -35.61 23.81
C ALA A 354 7.52 -37.13 23.91
N ASP A 355 7.79 -37.74 22.75
CA ASP A 355 8.15 -39.14 22.65
C ASP A 355 9.37 -39.35 23.55
N ALA A 356 9.19 -40.15 24.60
CA ALA A 356 10.27 -40.49 25.52
C ALA A 356 11.33 -41.21 24.69
N GLY A 357 12.48 -40.55 24.52
CA GLY A 357 13.56 -40.99 23.66
C GLY A 357 13.82 -42.49 23.81
N GLN A 358 13.80 -43.17 22.67
CA GLN A 358 14.28 -44.54 22.54
C GLN A 358 15.70 -44.60 23.13
N ALA A 359 15.83 -45.35 24.22
CA ALA A 359 17.10 -45.66 24.84
C ALA A 359 17.98 -46.39 23.82
N VAL A 360 19.15 -45.81 23.56
CA VAL A 360 20.23 -46.45 22.81
C VAL A 360 20.76 -47.62 23.66
N PRO A 361 20.86 -48.86 23.13
CA PRO A 361 21.42 -49.98 23.88
C PRO A 361 22.94 -49.79 24.03
N LEU A 362 23.42 -49.74 25.27
CA LEU A 362 24.84 -49.86 25.60
C LEU A 362 25.28 -51.31 25.39
N ALA A 363 26.01 -51.56 24.30
CA ALA A 363 26.75 -52.78 24.07
C ALA A 363 28.26 -52.49 24.12
N GLY A 364 28.99 -53.20 24.98
CA GLY A 364 30.46 -53.23 24.95
C GLY A 364 31.11 -53.28 26.32
N LYS A 365 31.16 -54.48 26.92
CA LYS A 365 32.05 -54.78 28.05
C LYS A 365 33.50 -54.64 27.57
N VAL A 366 34.31 -53.87 28.29
CA VAL A 366 35.77 -53.95 28.21
C VAL A 366 36.22 -54.81 29.39
N GLU A 367 36.63 -56.04 29.09
CA GLU A 367 37.34 -56.91 30.03
C GLU A 367 38.76 -56.38 30.23
N VAL A 368 39.12 -56.11 31.48
CA VAL A 368 40.50 -55.84 31.88
C VAL A 368 41.16 -57.18 32.15
N SER A 369 42.06 -57.59 31.26
CA SER A 369 42.93 -58.75 31.46
C SER A 369 44.01 -58.40 32.47
N ALA A 370 44.18 -59.25 33.48
CA ALA A 370 45.26 -59.16 34.46
C ALA A 370 46.56 -59.69 33.86
N ARG A 371 47.59 -58.83 33.79
CA ARG A 371 48.98 -59.10 34.19
C ARG A 371 49.82 -57.83 34.12
#